data_AF-A0A1A8DAF4-F1
#
_entry.id   AF-A0A1A8DAF4-F1
#
_cell.length_a   1.000
_cell.length_b   1.000
_cell.length_c   1.000
_cell.angle_alpha   90.00
_cell.angle_beta   90.00
_cell.angle_gamma   90.00
#
_symmetry.space_group_name_H-M   'P 1'
#
loop_
_entity.id
_entity.type
_entity.pdbx_description
1 polymer ?
#
loop_
_entity_poly.entity_id
_entity_poly.type
_entity_poly.pdbx_seq_one_letter_code
_entity_poly.pdbx_strand_id
1 'polypeptide(L)'
;PITPAINSPVHDHPTINWCLGDEDIEVLDSSQGIIVEGSPFVSGPGFSSRLCKRALYTYFRQVATMGQRGYLCDLPTYLSAKMEATEYQMVKDQVRQRFLKLQAGPWNSKKL
;
A
#
# COMPACT_ATOMS: atom_id res chain seq x y z
N PRO A 1 3.81 -14.22 40.59
CA PRO A 1 3.30 -13.00 39.91
C PRO A 1 4.30 -12.53 38.86
N ILE A 2 4.03 -12.80 37.58
CA ILE A 2 4.85 -12.35 36.47
C ILE A 2 4.33 -10.97 36.09
N THR A 3 5.08 -9.93 36.42
CA THR A 3 4.87 -8.57 35.92
C THR A 3 5.14 -8.58 34.41
N PRO A 4 4.22 -8.13 33.54
CA PRO A 4 4.57 -7.95 32.15
C PRO A 4 5.45 -6.71 32.07
N ALA A 5 6.73 -6.93 31.77
CA ALA A 5 7.60 -5.86 31.32
C ALA A 5 7.14 -5.44 29.93
N ILE A 6 6.40 -4.32 29.83
CA ILE A 6 6.09 -3.69 28.55
C ILE A 6 6.49 -2.23 28.67
N ASN A 7 7.79 -1.98 28.51
CA ASN A 7 8.25 -0.71 27.97
C ASN A 7 8.47 -0.93 26.47
N SER A 8 7.38 -1.18 25.74
CA SER A 8 7.43 -0.92 24.29
C SER A 8 7.60 0.59 24.14
N PRO A 9 8.51 1.08 23.28
CA PRO A 9 8.52 2.49 22.94
C PRO A 9 7.11 2.86 22.52
N VAL A 10 6.54 3.86 23.19
CA VAL A 10 5.23 4.39 22.83
C VAL A 10 5.43 4.99 21.44
N HIS A 11 4.97 4.27 20.41
CA HIS A 11 4.86 4.84 19.09
C HIS A 11 3.71 5.83 19.16
N ASP A 12 4.00 7.12 18.96
CA ASP A 12 3.00 8.19 19.15
C ASP A 12 1.80 8.06 18.18
N HIS A 13 1.95 7.31 17.08
CA HIS A 13 0.91 7.18 16.05
C HIS A 13 0.84 5.76 15.44
N PRO A 14 0.42 4.73 16.21
CA PRO A 14 0.34 3.37 15.73
C PRO A 14 -0.87 3.21 14.80
N THR A 15 -0.67 2.49 13.71
CA THR A 15 -1.73 2.07 12.78
C THR A 15 -1.71 0.56 12.64
N ILE A 16 -2.87 -0.05 12.47
CA ILE A 16 -3.02 -1.50 12.46
C ILE A 16 -3.69 -1.93 11.15
N ASN A 17 -3.25 -3.04 10.58
CA ASN A 17 -3.99 -3.71 9.52
C ASN A 17 -3.99 -5.23 9.69
N TRP A 18 -5.05 -5.84 9.15
CA TRP A 18 -5.27 -7.28 9.09
C TRP A 18 -6.23 -7.56 7.93
N CYS A 19 -6.09 -8.69 7.29
CA CYS A 19 -7.01 -9.22 6.30
C CYS A 19 -7.23 -10.71 6.54
N LEU A 20 -8.34 -11.22 6.02
CA LEU A 20 -8.69 -12.63 6.15
C LEU A 20 -7.55 -13.52 5.64
N GLY A 21 -7.09 -14.43 6.49
CA GLY A 21 -5.99 -15.35 6.20
C GLY A 21 -4.67 -14.97 6.87
N ASP A 22 -4.56 -13.78 7.47
CA ASP A 22 -3.37 -13.45 8.27
C ASP A 22 -3.40 -14.14 9.62
N GLU A 23 -2.22 -14.59 10.03
CA GLU A 23 -2.00 -15.20 11.35
C GLU A 23 -2.17 -14.20 12.49
N ASP A 24 -1.79 -12.93 12.28
CA ASP A 24 -1.89 -11.86 13.26
C ASP A 24 -1.92 -10.46 12.61
N ILE A 25 -2.07 -9.41 13.41
CA ILE A 25 -2.10 -8.00 12.99
C ILE A 25 -0.70 -7.47 12.66
N GLU A 26 -0.62 -6.61 11.64
CA GLU A 26 0.56 -5.79 11.35
C GLU A 26 0.37 -4.40 11.98
N VAL A 27 1.32 -3.99 12.83
CA VAL A 27 1.33 -2.66 13.47
C VAL A 27 2.41 -1.78 12.83
N LEU A 28 2.06 -0.56 12.43
CA LEU A 28 2.94 0.38 11.73
C LEU A 28 3.01 1.73 12.45
N ASP A 29 4.16 2.38 12.32
CA ASP A 29 4.31 3.80 12.60
C ASP A 29 3.77 4.60 11.41
N SER A 30 2.68 5.35 11.63
CA SER A 30 2.05 6.12 10.54
C SER A 30 2.88 7.31 10.05
N SER A 31 3.83 7.79 10.85
CA SER A 31 4.73 8.89 10.47
C SER A 31 5.79 8.42 9.47
N GLN A 32 6.27 7.18 9.62
CA GLN A 32 7.31 6.59 8.77
C GLN A 32 6.76 5.68 7.68
N GLY A 33 5.56 5.11 7.88
CA GLY A 33 4.94 4.15 6.98
C GLY A 33 5.63 2.77 6.98
N ILE A 34 6.27 2.39 8.09
CA ILE A 34 6.94 1.10 8.27
C ILE A 34 6.39 0.38 9.51
N ILE A 35 6.58 -0.94 9.55
CA ILE A 35 6.18 -1.80 10.67
C ILE A 35 6.99 -1.41 11.91
N VAL A 36 6.34 -1.34 13.07
CA VAL A 36 7.00 -1.04 14.34
C VAL A 36 7.82 -2.23 14.84
N GLU A 37 8.87 -1.96 15.60
CA GLU A 37 9.59 -2.99 16.32
C GLU A 37 8.66 -3.62 17.38
N GLY A 38 8.54 -4.96 17.36
CA GLY A 38 7.59 -5.67 18.22
C GLY A 38 6.19 -5.84 17.64
N SER A 39 5.95 -5.50 16.36
CA SER A 39 4.72 -5.89 15.67
C SER A 39 4.53 -7.43 15.71
N PRO A 40 3.33 -7.94 16.03
CA PRO A 40 3.08 -9.38 16.07
C PRO A 40 3.34 -10.07 14.72
N PHE A 41 3.13 -9.34 13.63
CA PHE A 41 3.45 -9.78 12.28
C PHE A 41 4.41 -8.81 11.58
N VAL A 42 5.44 -9.36 10.93
CA VAL A 42 6.42 -8.62 10.11
C VAL A 42 6.44 -9.21 8.71
N SER A 43 5.87 -8.49 7.74
CA SER A 43 5.59 -9.06 6.41
C SER A 43 6.75 -9.02 5.41
N GLY A 44 7.73 -8.14 5.61
CA GLY A 44 8.69 -7.81 4.56
C GLY A 44 10.05 -7.37 5.09
N PRO A 45 11.10 -7.43 4.24
CA PRO A 45 12.44 -7.02 4.62
C PRO A 45 12.46 -5.55 5.03
N GLY A 46 13.28 -5.22 6.02
CA GLY A 46 13.44 -3.85 6.53
C GLY A 46 12.14 -3.24 7.04
N PHE A 47 11.28 -4.03 7.70
CA PHE A 47 10.01 -3.58 8.28
C PHE A 47 9.04 -2.98 7.25
N SER A 48 9.16 -3.37 5.97
CA SER A 48 8.21 -2.93 4.97
C SER A 48 6.87 -3.64 5.10
N SER A 49 5.80 -2.85 5.17
CA SER A 49 4.43 -3.36 5.22
C SER A 49 4.04 -4.12 3.95
N ARG A 50 3.22 -5.15 4.12
CA ARG A 50 2.57 -5.89 3.02
C ARG A 50 1.63 -5.03 2.19
N LEU A 51 1.18 -3.91 2.74
CA LEU A 51 0.35 -2.92 2.04
C LEU A 51 1.20 -1.86 1.31
N CYS A 52 2.52 -1.91 1.42
CA CYS A 52 3.37 -0.99 0.68
C CYS A 52 3.27 -1.25 -0.84
N LYS A 53 3.60 -0.22 -1.64
CA LYS A 53 3.49 -0.28 -3.11
C LYS A 53 4.25 -1.46 -3.72
N ARG A 54 5.42 -1.78 -3.17
CA ARG A 54 6.27 -2.89 -3.63
C ARG A 54 5.62 -4.24 -3.38
N ALA A 55 5.07 -4.47 -2.18
CA ALA A 55 4.40 -5.71 -1.84
C ALA A 55 3.14 -5.91 -2.69
N LEU A 56 2.27 -4.90 -2.77
CA LEU A 56 1.07 -4.96 -3.62
C LEU A 56 1.40 -5.17 -5.10
N TYR A 57 2.48 -4.56 -5.62
CA TYR A 57 2.91 -4.81 -6.99
C TYR A 57 3.44 -6.23 -7.20
N THR A 58 4.08 -6.82 -6.19
CA THR A 58 4.52 -8.22 -6.23
C THR A 58 3.31 -9.16 -6.35
N TYR A 59 2.28 -8.96 -5.52
CA TYR A 59 1.04 -9.74 -5.61
C TYR A 59 0.32 -9.54 -6.94
N PHE A 60 0.26 -8.30 -7.44
CA PHE A 60 -0.28 -8.00 -8.77
C PHE A 60 0.42 -8.82 -9.86
N ARG A 61 1.76 -8.89 -9.86
CA ARG A 61 2.50 -9.67 -10.85
C ARG A 61 2.21 -11.17 -10.75
N GLN A 62 2.09 -11.72 -9.53
CA GLN A 62 1.70 -13.12 -9.34
C GLN A 62 0.33 -13.41 -9.95
N VAL A 63 -0.66 -12.57 -9.67
CA VAL A 63 -2.01 -12.71 -10.23
C VAL A 63 -2.01 -12.52 -11.75
N ALA A 64 -1.25 -11.56 -12.28
CA ALA A 64 -1.13 -11.34 -13.72
C ALA A 64 -0.53 -12.56 -14.43
N THR A 65 0.49 -13.20 -13.83
CA THR A 65 1.07 -14.44 -14.34
C THR A 65 0.05 -15.59 -14.30
N MET A 66 -0.66 -15.79 -13.19
CA MET A 66 -1.70 -16.82 -13.08
C MET A 66 -2.85 -16.60 -14.09
N GLY A 67 -3.20 -15.33 -14.32
CA GLY A 67 -4.22 -14.92 -15.27
C GLY A 67 -3.77 -14.87 -16.73
N GLN A 68 -2.58 -15.40 -17.06
CA GLN A 68 -2.01 -15.42 -18.41
C GLN A 68 -1.88 -14.03 -19.06
N ARG A 69 -1.68 -12.98 -18.25
CA ARG A 69 -1.43 -11.60 -18.68
C ARG A 69 0.04 -11.23 -18.55
N GLY A 70 0.91 -12.06 -19.13
CA GLY A 70 2.38 -11.92 -19.02
C GLY A 70 2.89 -10.53 -19.41
N TYR A 71 2.28 -9.90 -20.43
CA TYR A 71 2.65 -8.55 -20.87
C TYR A 71 2.60 -7.49 -19.76
N LEU A 72 1.73 -7.64 -18.75
CA LEU A 72 1.66 -6.72 -17.60
C LEU A 72 2.89 -6.85 -16.69
N CYS A 73 3.52 -8.02 -16.66
CA CYS A 73 4.75 -8.28 -15.92
C CYS A 73 6.01 -7.80 -16.65
N ASP A 74 5.93 -7.58 -17.97
CA ASP A 74 7.04 -7.12 -18.81
C ASP A 74 7.20 -5.60 -18.82
N LEU A 75 6.23 -4.87 -18.25
CA LEU A 75 6.28 -3.42 -18.13
C LEU A 75 7.41 -2.98 -17.19
N PRO A 76 8.20 -1.96 -17.56
CA PRO A 76 9.45 -1.63 -16.87
C PRO A 76 9.23 -1.04 -15.48
N THR A 77 8.07 -0.45 -15.20
CA THR A 77 7.80 0.25 -13.95
C THR A 77 6.41 -0.05 -13.39
N TYR A 78 6.26 0.13 -12.08
CA TYR A 78 4.95 0.14 -11.41
C TYR A 78 3.99 1.16 -12.04
N LEU A 79 4.50 2.33 -12.44
CA LEU A 79 3.69 3.35 -13.09
C LEU A 79 3.14 2.87 -14.42
N SER A 80 3.98 2.30 -15.29
CA SER A 80 3.52 1.75 -16.58
C SER A 80 2.45 0.69 -16.40
N ALA A 81 2.60 -0.21 -15.41
CA ALA A 81 1.55 -1.18 -15.09
C ALA A 81 0.22 -0.54 -14.67
N LYS A 82 0.25 0.56 -13.92
CA LYS A 82 -0.98 1.32 -13.58
C LYS A 82 -1.62 2.00 -14.79
N MET A 83 -0.82 2.41 -15.77
CA MET A 83 -1.32 3.12 -16.94
C MET A 83 -2.08 2.19 -17.91
N GLU A 84 -1.80 0.88 -17.88
CA GLU A 84 -2.56 -0.12 -18.64
C GLU A 84 -4.03 -0.26 -18.21
N ALA A 85 -4.38 0.16 -16.99
CA ALA A 85 -5.77 0.22 -16.54
C ALA A 85 -6.49 1.45 -17.16
N THR A 86 -6.61 1.47 -18.49
CA THR A 86 -7.04 2.64 -19.28
C THR A 86 -8.39 3.20 -18.85
N GLU A 87 -9.39 2.34 -18.62
CA GLU A 87 -10.72 2.75 -18.15
C GLU A 87 -10.64 3.43 -16.77
N TYR A 88 -9.85 2.89 -15.85
CA TYR A 88 -9.61 3.51 -14.54
C TYR A 88 -8.94 4.88 -14.69
N GLN A 89 -7.94 5.01 -15.57
CA GLN A 89 -7.28 6.29 -15.83
C GLN A 89 -8.26 7.32 -16.41
N MET A 90 -9.10 6.92 -17.37
CA MET A 90 -10.13 7.78 -17.96
C MET A 90 -11.11 8.30 -16.90
N VAL A 91 -11.65 7.41 -16.05
CA VAL A 91 -12.57 7.82 -14.98
C VAL A 91 -11.88 8.71 -13.96
N LYS A 92 -10.64 8.39 -13.57
CA LYS A 92 -9.84 9.24 -12.68
C LYS A 92 -9.66 10.65 -13.24
N ASP A 93 -9.44 10.79 -14.55
CA ASP A 93 -9.33 12.10 -15.19
C ASP A 93 -10.66 12.84 -15.25
N GLN A 94 -11.80 12.16 -15.46
CA GLN A 94 -13.12 12.79 -15.33
C GLN A 94 -13.36 13.34 -13.92
N VAL A 95 -12.95 12.61 -12.88
CA VAL A 95 -13.03 13.07 -11.48
C VAL A 95 -12.19 14.34 -11.29
N ARG A 96 -10.96 14.37 -11.80
CA ARG A 96 -10.10 15.57 -11.77
C ARG A 96 -10.75 16.77 -12.44
N GLN A 97 -11.35 16.58 -13.62
CA GLN A 97 -12.08 17.64 -14.32
C GLN A 97 -13.31 18.09 -13.53
N ARG A 98 -13.98 17.19 -12.81
CA ARG A 98 -15.14 17.54 -11.98
C ARG A 98 -14.75 18.46 -10.82
N PHE A 99 -13.63 18.21 -10.15
CA PHE A 99 -13.13 19.12 -9.10
C PHE A 99 -12.92 20.55 -9.62
N LEU A 100 -12.33 20.70 -10.81
CA LEU A 100 -12.14 22.00 -11.44
C LEU A 100 -13.47 22.67 -11.79
N LYS A 101 -14.42 21.93 -12.37
CA LYS A 101 -15.75 22.44 -12.73
C LYS A 101 -16.55 22.90 -11.50
N LEU A 102 -16.34 22.27 -10.36
CA LEU A 102 -17.00 22.61 -9.09
C LEU A 102 -16.25 23.70 -8.30
N GLN A 103 -15.17 24.26 -8.84
CA GLN A 103 -14.30 25.23 -8.15
C GLN A 103 -13.73 24.69 -6.83
N ALA A 104 -13.59 23.36 -6.71
CA ALA A 104 -13.05 22.69 -5.54
C ALA A 104 -11.51 22.54 -5.58
N GLY A 105 -10.86 23.24 -6.50
CA GLY A 105 -9.41 23.18 -6.73
C GLY A 105 -8.96 21.95 -7.55
N PRO A 106 -7.68 21.85 -7.91
CA PRO A 106 -7.13 20.69 -8.61
C PRO A 106 -6.91 19.50 -7.66
N TRP A 107 -6.98 18.28 -8.20
CA TRP A 107 -6.61 17.07 -7.45
C TRP A 107 -5.08 17.00 -7.26
N ASN A 108 -4.64 17.08 -6.01
CA ASN A 108 -3.23 16.97 -5.65
C ASN A 108 -2.71 15.54 -5.88
N SER A 109 -1.76 15.40 -6.82
CA SER A 109 -1.11 14.13 -7.13
C SER A 109 0.33 14.15 -6.63
N LYS A 110 0.82 13.02 -6.11
CA LYS A 110 2.24 12.89 -5.75
C LYS A 110 3.11 13.03 -7.00
N LYS A 111 4.23 13.74 -6.88
CA LYS A 111 5.28 13.76 -7.92
C LYS A 111 5.96 12.38 -7.95
N LEU A 112 6.32 11.95 -9.16
CA LEU A 112 7.02 10.70 -9.43
C LEU A 112 8.53 10.93 -9.40
#